data_AF-A0A928LZN5-F1
#
_entry.id   AF-A0A928LZN5-F1
#
_cell.length_a   1.000
_cell.length_b   1.000
_cell.length_c   1.000
_cell.angle_alpha   90.00
_cell.angle_beta   90.00
_cell.angle_gamma   90.00
#
_symmetry.space_group_name_H-M   'P 1'
#
loop_
_entity.id
_entity.type
_entity.pdbx_description
1 polymer ?
#
loop_
_entity_poly.entity_id
_entity_poly.type
_entity_poly.pdbx_seq_one_letter_code
_entity_poly.pdbx_strand_id
1 'polypeptide(L)' 'MMIFAIVTIVAMHPKMEKLEAEKAALQKEVNEMQQDNLALADRIDALGTDDSTRQIAREQLNMVEDGQIVYVDTSK' A
#
# COMPACT_ATOMS: atom_id res chain seq x y z
N MET A 1 13.19 -21.75 46.57
CA MET A 1 13.71 -21.62 45.19
C MET A 1 12.66 -21.95 44.13
N MET A 2 11.96 -23.09 44.19
CA MET A 2 10.96 -23.48 43.18
C MET A 2 9.78 -22.49 43.03
N ILE A 3 9.25 -21.97 44.14
CA ILE A 3 8.12 -21.02 44.13
C ILE A 3 8.48 -19.71 43.41
N PHE A 4 9.72 -19.22 43.59
CA PHE A 4 10.18 -17.99 42.95
C PHE A 4 10.28 -18.15 41.42
N ALA A 5 10.70 -19.34 40.95
CA ALA A 5 10.75 -19.65 39.53
C ALA A 5 9.34 -19.69 38.91
N ILE A 6 8.36 -20.28 39.60
CA ILE A 6 6.97 -20.36 39.14
C ILE A 6 6.35 -18.96 39.02
N VAL A 7 6.52 -18.11 40.03
CA VAL A 7 6.03 -16.71 40.01
C VAL A 7 6.65 -15.93 38.86
N THR A 8 7.95 -16.11 38.63
CA THR A 8 8.67 -15.45 37.53
C THR A 8 8.13 -15.90 36.16
N ILE A 9 7.87 -17.20 35.97
CA ILE A 9 7.31 -17.76 34.74
C ILE A 9 5.90 -17.22 34.48
N VAL A 10 5.04 -17.20 35.50
CA VAL A 10 3.68 -16.67 35.40
C VAL A 10 3.67 -15.18 35.04
N ALA A 11 4.62 -14.40 35.58
CA ALA A 11 4.76 -12.98 35.23
C ALA A 11 5.34 -12.73 33.83
N MET A 12 5.95 -13.75 33.19
CA MET A 12 6.62 -13.64 31.89
C MET A 12 5.74 -14.12 30.73
N HIS A 13 4.79 -15.01 30.99
CA HIS A 13 3.77 -15.48 30.04
C HIS A 13 3.05 -14.35 29.28
N PRO A 14 2.47 -13.32 29.95
CA PRO A 14 1.76 -12.26 29.24
C PRO A 14 2.68 -11.37 28.38
N LYS A 15 3.97 -11.31 28.71
CA LYS A 15 4.95 -10.59 27.87
C LYS A 15 5.23 -11.34 26.57
N MET A 16 5.30 -12.67 26.62
CA MET A 16 5.49 -13.46 25.41
C MET A 16 4.28 -13.39 24.50
N GLU A 17 3.06 -13.53 25.04
CA GLU A 17 1.83 -13.39 24.25
C GLU A 17 1.72 -12.00 23.61
N LYS A 18 2.08 -10.95 24.35
CA LYS A 18 2.11 -9.59 23.81
C LYS A 18 3.13 -9.43 22.68
N LEU A 19 4.35 -9.96 22.85
CA LEU A 19 5.39 -9.92 21.81
C LEU A 19 4.98 -10.72 20.57
N GLU A 20 4.33 -11.86 20.74
CA GLU A 20 3.81 -12.66 19.61
C GLU A 20 2.70 -11.91 18.86
N ALA A 21 1.78 -11.27 19.58
CA ALA A 21 0.74 -10.45 18.98
C ALA A 21 1.32 -9.23 18.24
N GLU A 22 2.31 -8.54 18.83
CA GLU A 22 3.02 -7.43 18.18
C GLU A 22 3.75 -7.91 16.91
N LYS A 23 4.46 -9.05 16.99
CA LYS A 23 5.11 -9.66 15.82
C LYS A 23 4.12 -10.02 14.72
N ALA A 24 2.96 -10.60 15.06
CA ALA A 24 1.93 -10.94 14.11
C ALA A 24 1.33 -9.69 13.44
N ALA A 25 1.11 -8.62 14.21
CA ALA A 25 0.64 -7.34 13.69
C ALA A 25 1.66 -6.70 12.72
N LEU A 26 2.92 -6.62 13.13
CA LEU A 26 4.02 -6.14 12.28
C LEU A 26 4.17 -6.98 11.00
N GLN A 27 4.05 -8.30 11.10
CA GLN A 27 4.12 -9.17 9.93
C GLN A 27 2.95 -8.93 8.97
N LYS A 28 1.75 -8.67 9.50
CA LYS A 28 0.58 -8.31 8.70
C LYS A 28 0.80 -6.99 7.98
N GLU A 29 1.31 -5.98 8.67
CA GLU A 29 1.62 -4.67 8.10
C GLU A 29 2.69 -4.76 6.99
N VAL A 30 3.73 -5.56 7.20
CA VAL A 30 4.76 -5.82 6.17
C VAL A 30 4.14 -6.48 4.94
N ASN A 31 3.26 -7.47 5.12
CA ASN A 31 2.62 -8.15 4.00
C ASN A 31 1.69 -7.19 3.23
N GLU A 32 0.95 -6.33 3.93
CA GLU A 32 0.11 -5.29 3.32
C GLU A 32 0.96 -4.31 2.51
N MET A 33 2.06 -3.80 3.08
CA MET A 33 2.99 -2.92 2.37
C MET A 33 3.65 -3.58 1.16
N GLN A 34 3.98 -4.87 1.25
CA GLN A 34 4.53 -5.63 0.11
C GLN A 34 3.50 -5.75 -1.02
N GLN A 35 2.23 -6.02 -0.67
CA GLN A 35 1.15 -6.10 -1.65
C GLN A 35 0.89 -4.74 -2.32
N ASP A 36 0.89 -3.66 -1.55
CA ASP A 36 0.76 -2.30 -2.08
C ASP A 36 1.93 -1.94 -2.99
N ASN A 37 3.16 -2.29 -2.60
CA ASN A 37 4.34 -2.07 -3.43
C ASN A 37 4.28 -2.85 -4.76
N LEU A 38 3.80 -4.10 -4.74
CA LEU A 38 3.58 -4.86 -5.97
C LEU A 38 2.53 -4.20 -6.86
N ALA A 39 1.40 -3.76 -6.28
CA ALA A 39 0.36 -3.06 -7.04
C ALA A 39 0.86 -1.72 -7.61
N LEU A 40 1.73 -1.01 -6.89
CA LEU A 40 2.38 0.21 -7.39
C LEU A 40 3.36 -0.11 -8.53
N ALA A 41 4.16 -1.16 -8.41
CA ALA A 41 5.08 -1.60 -9.45
C ALA A 41 4.31 -1.98 -10.74
N ASP A 42 3.24 -2.76 -10.62
CA ASP A 42 2.37 -3.11 -11.75
C ASP A 42 1.78 -1.88 -12.43
N ARG A 43 1.38 -0.87 -11.64
CA ARG A 43 0.91 0.42 -12.17
C ARG A 43 2.03 1.15 -12.90
N ILE A 44 3.23 1.25 -12.32
CA ILE A 44 4.37 1.92 -12.96
C ILE A 44 4.74 1.24 -14.29
N ASP A 45 4.78 -0.09 -14.31
CA ASP A 45 5.05 -0.86 -15.52
C ASP A 45 3.94 -0.65 -16.57
N ALA A 46 2.68 -0.61 -16.14
CA ALA A 46 1.57 -0.25 -17.01
C ALA A 46 1.69 1.19 -17.54
N LEU A 47 2.16 2.14 -16.72
CA LEU A 47 2.37 3.54 -17.09
C LEU A 47 3.47 3.73 -18.14
N GLY A 48 4.42 2.80 -18.26
CA GLY A 48 5.47 2.80 -19.28
C GLY A 48 5.00 2.40 -20.68
N THR A 49 3.70 2.14 -20.88
CA THR A 49 3.12 1.87 -22.21
C THR A 49 2.63 3.16 -22.89
N ASP A 50 2.65 3.19 -24.21
CA ASP A 50 2.29 4.38 -25.00
C ASP A 50 0.79 4.78 -24.84
N ASP A 51 -0.05 3.84 -24.38
CA ASP A 51 -1.48 4.04 -24.12
C ASP A 51 -1.75 4.71 -22.77
N SER A 52 -1.04 4.33 -21.71
CA SER A 52 -1.18 4.92 -20.37
C SER A 52 -0.67 6.36 -20.33
N THR A 53 0.38 6.66 -21.09
CA THR A 53 0.89 8.04 -21.23
C THR A 53 -0.14 8.95 -21.90
N ARG A 54 -0.83 8.45 -22.95
CA ARG A 54 -1.95 9.15 -23.59
C ARG A 54 -3.15 9.34 -22.66
N GLN A 55 -3.44 8.36 -21.82
CA GLN A 55 -4.52 8.46 -20.83
C GLN A 55 -4.21 9.49 -19.74
N ILE A 56 -3.00 9.48 -19.17
CA ILE A 56 -2.58 10.52 -18.20
C ILE A 56 -2.57 11.90 -18.84
N ALA A 57 -2.09 12.04 -20.08
CA ALA A 57 -2.10 13.31 -20.80
C ALA A 57 -3.52 13.87 -20.97
N ARG A 58 -4.50 13.01 -21.32
CA ARG A 58 -5.91 13.39 -21.42
C ARG A 58 -6.56 13.71 -20.08
N GLU A 59 -6.40 12.83 -19.08
CA GLU A 59 -7.15 12.91 -17.82
C GLU A 59 -6.55 13.89 -16.81
N GLN A 60 -5.20 13.96 -16.72
CA GLN A 60 -4.53 14.78 -15.70
C GLN A 60 -3.97 16.09 -16.25
N LEU A 61 -3.52 16.12 -17.51
CA LEU A 61 -2.92 17.30 -18.11
C LEU A 61 -3.88 18.06 -19.03
N ASN A 62 -5.07 17.52 -19.27
CA ASN A 62 -6.06 18.04 -20.23
C ASN A 62 -5.44 18.31 -21.62
N MET A 63 -4.40 17.52 -21.95
CA MET A 63 -3.66 17.61 -23.21
C MET A 63 -4.35 16.72 -24.23
N VAL A 64 -4.83 17.34 -25.29
CA VAL A 64 -5.34 16.66 -26.50
C VAL A 64 -4.22 16.49 -27.51
N GLU A 65 -4.28 15.41 -28.29
CA GLU A 65 -3.38 15.19 -29.42
C GLU A 65 -3.45 16.36 -30.41
N ASP A 66 -2.29 16.68 -31.00
CA ASP A 66 -2.15 17.77 -31.95
C ASP A 66 -3.08 17.54 -33.16
N GLY A 67 -4.07 18.42 -33.34
CA GLY A 67 -5.10 18.32 -34.38
C GLY A 67 -6.51 17.92 -33.92
N GLN A 68 -6.78 17.72 -32.63
CA GLN A 68 -8.12 17.38 -32.13
C GLN A 68 -8.89 18.62 -31.63
N ILE A 69 -10.05 18.93 -32.24
CA ILE A 69 -10.91 20.06 -31.85
C ILE A 69 -11.69 19.69 -30.58
N VAL A 70 -11.39 20.37 -29.47
CA VAL A 70 -12.15 20.24 -28.21
C VAL A 70 -13.37 21.15 -28.26
N TYR A 71 -14.56 20.57 -28.27
CA TYR A 71 -15.80 21.32 -28.05
C TYR A 71 -15.98 21.51 -26.54
N VAL A 72 -15.68 22.70 -26.03
CA VAL A 72 -16.03 23.08 -24.65
C VAL A 72 -17.43 23.70 -24.70
N ASP A 73 -18.42 22.96 -24.20
CA ASP A 73 -19.76 23.51 -24.01
C ASP A 73 -19.75 24.39 -22.75
N THR A 74 -19.68 25.71 -22.95
CA THR A 74 -19.76 26.71 -21.87
C THR A 74 -21.20 26.99 -21.41
N SER A 75 -22.08 25.98 -21.39
CA SER A 75 -23.43 26.11 -20.86
C SER A 75 -23.55 25.61 -19.41
N LYS A 76 -23.07 26.41 -18.46
CA LYS A 76 -23.76 26.81 -17.20
C LYS A 76 -22.85 27.56 -16.24
#